data_AF-A0A9D5VEG3-F1
#
_entry.id   AF-A0A9D5VEG3-F1
#
_cell.length_a   1.000
_cell.length_b   1.000
_cell.length_c   1.000
_cell.angle_alpha   90.00
_cell.angle_beta   90.00
_cell.angle_gamma   90.00
#
_symmetry.space_group_name_H-M   'P 1'
#
loop_
_entity.id
_entity.type
_entity.pdbx_description
1 polymer ?
#
loop_
_entity_poly.entity_id
_entity_poly.type
_entity_poly.pdbx_seq_one_letter_code
_entity_poly.pdbx_strand_id
1 'polypeptide(L)' 'MNVTPFPWPVRVYYEDTDAAGVVYHANYLKFMERGRTEWLRAQGIDQRRFFQETGLMFAVA' A
#
# COMPACT_ATOMS: atom_id res chain seq x y z
N MET A 1 -23.15 4.75 3.84
CA MET A 1 -22.09 4.45 2.85
C MET A 1 -21.82 2.96 2.91
N ASN A 2 -22.14 2.20 1.86
CA ASN A 2 -21.72 0.80 1.78
C ASN A 2 -20.27 0.81 1.31
N VAL A 3 -19.34 0.54 2.22
CA VAL A 3 -17.92 0.37 1.90
C VAL A 3 -17.72 -1.11 1.59
N THR A 4 -17.43 -1.44 0.34
CA THR A 4 -16.97 -2.79 -0.03
C THR A 4 -15.48 -2.88 0.28
N PRO A 5 -15.03 -3.79 1.18
CA PRO A 5 -13.61 -3.93 1.47
C PRO A 5 -12.81 -4.42 0.26
N PHE A 6 -11.58 -3.95 0.11
CA PHE A 6 -10.61 -4.47 -0.85
C PHE A 6 -9.52 -5.25 -0.10
N PRO A 7 -9.59 -6.60 -0.04
CA PRO A 7 -8.57 -7.40 0.64
C PRO A 7 -7.30 -7.49 -0.21
N TRP A 8 -6.14 -7.21 0.40
CA TRP A 8 -4.83 -7.40 -0.24
C TRP A 8 -3.93 -8.32 0.61
N PRO A 9 -3.58 -9.52 0.13
CA PRO A 9 -2.74 -10.43 0.88
C PRO A 9 -1.28 -9.97 0.89
N VAL A 10 -0.65 -10.02 2.07
CA VAL A 10 0.78 -9.76 2.24
C VAL A 10 1.42 -10.95 2.95
N ARG A 11 2.50 -11.47 2.38
CA ARG A 11 3.36 -12.47 3.02
C ARG A 11 4.40 -11.74 3.85
N VAL A 12 4.54 -12.12 5.12
CA VAL A 12 5.66 -11.70 5.97
C VAL A 12 6.87 -12.55 5.63
N TYR A 13 7.97 -11.90 5.28
CA TYR A 13 9.28 -12.52 5.09
C TYR A 13 10.21 -12.19 6.25
N TYR A 14 11.36 -12.86 6.32
CA TYR A 14 12.34 -12.65 7.39
C TYR A 14 12.82 -11.19 7.45
N GLU A 15 12.95 -10.52 6.29
CA GLU A 15 13.29 -9.10 6.19
C GLU A 15 12.26 -8.14 6.80
N ASP A 16 11.02 -8.60 7.01
CA ASP A 16 9.98 -7.80 7.61
C ASP A 16 10.05 -7.81 9.15
N THR A 17 10.86 -8.71 9.72
CA THR A 17 10.94 -8.95 11.17
C THR A 17 12.14 -8.26 11.84
N ASP A 18 12.08 -8.08 13.16
CA ASP A 18 13.17 -7.53 13.97
C ASP A 18 13.68 -8.51 15.04
N ALA A 19 14.61 -8.05 15.88
CA ALA A 19 15.23 -8.85 16.93
C ALA A 19 14.25 -9.34 18.02
N ALA A 20 13.04 -8.77 18.11
CA ALA A 20 11.99 -9.24 19.00
C ALA A 20 11.17 -10.41 18.40
N GLY A 21 11.47 -10.83 17.15
CA GLY A 21 10.81 -11.94 16.48
C GLY A 21 9.41 -11.61 15.96
N VAL A 22 9.08 -10.33 15.83
CA VAL A 22 7.81 -9.83 15.28
C VAL A 22 8.07 -8.95 14.07
N VAL A 23 7.00 -8.61 13.34
CA VAL A 23 7.09 -7.63 12.25
C VAL A 23 7.51 -6.27 12.82
N TYR A 24 8.57 -5.69 12.27
CA TYR A 24 9.02 -4.36 12.65
C TYR A 24 7.92 -3.34 12.35
N HIS A 25 7.61 -2.47 13.32
CA HIS A 25 6.44 -1.58 13.27
C HIS A 25 6.34 -0.74 11.99
N ALA A 26 7.46 -0.25 11.44
CA ALA A 26 7.45 0.54 10.20
C ALA A 26 7.07 -0.27 8.95
N ASN A 27 7.22 -1.60 8.97
CA ASN A 27 6.85 -2.44 7.82
C ASN A 27 5.33 -2.53 7.64
N TYR A 28 4.53 -2.33 8.70
CA TYR A 28 3.07 -2.20 8.55
C TYR A 28 2.68 -0.99 7.68
N LEU A 29 3.42 0.13 7.75
CA LEU A 29 3.19 1.28 6.85
C LEU A 29 3.45 0.91 5.39
N LYS A 30 4.51 0.12 5.13
CA LYS A 30 4.78 -0.39 3.79
C LYS A 30 3.67 -1.31 3.29
N PHE A 31 3.11 -2.16 4.17
CA PHE A 31 2.02 -3.06 3.80
C PHE A 31 0.73 -2.30 3.48
N MET A 32 0.40 -1.27 4.27
CA MET A 32 -0.73 -0.38 4.01
C MET A 32 -0.55 0.40 2.70
N GLU A 33 0.66 0.89 2.43
CA GLU A 33 0.98 1.57 1.18
C GLU A 33 0.78 0.64 -0.02
N ARG A 34 1.33 -0.59 0.03
CA ARG A 34 1.14 -1.60 -1.02
C ARG A 34 -0.34 -1.89 -1.27
N GLY A 35 -1.13 -2.05 -0.20
CA GLY A 35 -2.57 -2.25 -0.29
C GLY A 35 -3.30 -1.09 -0.96
N ARG A 36 -2.96 0.16 -0.61
CA ARG A 36 -3.52 1.37 -1.25
C ARG A 36 -3.12 1.46 -2.73
N THR A 37 -1.87 1.16 -3.06
CA THR A 37 -1.37 1.15 -4.43
C THR A 37 -2.12 0.13 -5.29
N GLU A 38 -2.34 -1.08 -4.77
CA GLU A 38 -3.05 -2.13 -5.51
C GLU A 38 -4.56 -1.89 -5.59
N TRP A 39 -5.14 -1.24 -4.57
CA TRP A 39 -6.51 -0.75 -4.66
C TRP A 39 -6.66 0.30 -5.77
N LEU A 40 -5.77 1.30 -5.85
CA LEU A 40 -5.78 2.29 -6.93
C LEU A 40 -5.60 1.63 -8.30
N ARG A 41 -4.69 0.66 -8.41
CA ARG A 41 -4.48 -0.12 -9.65
C ARG A 41 -5.74 -0.88 -10.06
N ALA A 42 -6.46 -1.48 -9.11
CA ALA A 42 -7.73 -2.16 -9.37
C ALA A 42 -8.84 -1.19 -9.85
N GLN A 43 -8.74 0.10 -9.53
CA GLN A 43 -9.60 1.16 -10.09
C GLN A 43 -9.10 1.72 -11.42
N GLY A 44 -8.04 1.15 -12.02
CA GLY A 44 -7.45 1.62 -13.27
C GLY A 44 -6.48 2.79 -13.11
N ILE A 45 -6.12 3.16 -11.88
CA ILE A 45 -5.20 4.26 -11.59
C ILE A 45 -3.80 3.72 -11.38
N ASP A 46 -2.94 3.85 -12.40
CA ASP A 46 -1.50 3.72 -12.22
C ASP A 46 -0.92 5.07 -11.76
N GLN A 47 -0.40 5.13 -10.53
CA GLN A 47 0.03 6.39 -9.91
C GLN A 47 1.14 7.10 -10.70
N ARG A 48 2.05 6.36 -11.33
CA ARG A 48 3.13 6.95 -12.13
C ARG A 48 2.56 7.60 -13.39
N ARG A 49 1.72 6.88 -14.11
CA ARG A 49 1.04 7.41 -15.29
C ARG A 49 0.14 8.61 -14.94
N PHE A 50 -0.62 8.49 -13.85
CA PHE A 50 -1.50 9.56 -13.36
C PHE A 50 -0.72 10.84 -13.07
N PHE A 51 0.43 10.74 -12.41
CA PHE A 51 1.31 11.88 -12.16
C PHE A 51 1.85 12.49 -13.47
N GLN A 52 2.27 11.67 -14.43
CA GLN A 52 2.77 12.15 -15.73
C GLN A 52 1.71 12.89 -16.55
N GLU A 53 0.44 12.44 -16.48
CA GLU A 53 -0.66 13.02 -17.24
C GLU A 53 -1.27 14.26 -16.58
N THR A 54 -1.25 14.33 -15.24
CA THR A 54 -1.99 15.37 -14.49
C THR A 54 -1.12 16.30 -13.65
N GLY A 55 0.12 15.90 -13.33
CA GLY A 55 0.97 16.57 -12.35
C GLY A 55 0.54 16.37 -10.89
N LEU A 56 -0.49 15.55 -10.62
CA LEU A 56 -1.05 15.33 -9.27
C LEU A 56 -0.52 14.04 -8.63
N MET A 57 -0.42 14.04 -7.30
CA MET A 57 0.00 12.88 -6.50
C MET A 57 -0.85 12.71 -5.24
N PHE A 58 -0.93 11.47 -4.74
CA PHE A 58 -1.56 11.16 -3.46
C PHE A 58 -0.48 11.13 -2.36
N ALA A 59 -0.63 11.99 -1.35
CA ALA A 59 0.26 12.05 -0.19
C ALA A 59 -0.46 11.61 1.09
N VAL A 60 0.28 11.03 2.02
CA VAL A 60 -0.18 10.78 3.40
C VAL A 60 0.15 12.02 4.23
N ALA A 61 -0.82 12.55 4.96
CA ALA A 61 -0.69 13.71 5.84
C ALA A 61 -0.43 13.30 7.29
#